data_AF-A0A2G6S880-F1
#
_entry.id   AF-A0A2G6S880-F1
#
_cell.length_a   1.000
_cell.length_b   1.000
_cell.length_c   1.000
_cell.angle_alpha   90.00
_cell.angle_beta   90.00
_cell.angle_gamma   90.00
#
_symmetry.space_group_name_H-M   'P 1'
#
loop_
_entity.id
_entity.type
_entity.pdbx_description
1 polymer ?
#
loop_
_entity_poly.entity_id
_entity_poly.type
_entity_poly.pdbx_seq_one_letter_code
_entity_poly.pdbx_strand_id
1 'polypeptide(L)'
;MDTQTLLAEIDARELTYEAPPLFAWEMGIASTDEEVANLMYRGGRFPPQMSTRRTPPEDTRPEKTYWDHVKNEMRIFLCTDEKKYKALWKQIDAMQKKSTTAIVGVIAAFLGSSLGAPATILAGFVAVCLYAALKVGKEAYCGYSSNEA
;
A
#
# COMPACT_ATOMS: atom_id res chain seq x y z
N MET A 1 17.57 -9.51 4.15
CA MET A 1 17.12 -8.54 3.14
C MET A 1 16.89 -7.17 3.78
N ASP A 2 17.20 -6.07 3.09
CA ASP A 2 16.94 -4.70 3.54
C ASP A 2 15.86 -4.03 2.66
N THR A 3 15.41 -2.82 3.05
CA THR A 3 14.39 -2.07 2.32
C THR A 3 14.81 -1.73 0.89
N GLN A 4 16.08 -1.40 0.65
CA GLN A 4 16.54 -1.02 -0.69
C GLN A 4 16.54 -2.21 -1.65
N THR A 5 16.97 -3.39 -1.18
CA THR A 5 16.90 -4.64 -1.95
C THR A 5 15.45 -5.02 -2.23
N LEU A 6 14.54 -4.81 -1.27
CA LEU A 6 13.11 -5.03 -1.49
C LEU A 6 12.58 -4.18 -2.64
N LEU A 7 12.84 -2.88 -2.59
CA LEU A 7 12.38 -1.94 -3.60
C LEU A 7 13.01 -2.22 -4.97
N ALA A 8 14.24 -2.73 -5.02
CA ALA A 8 14.88 -3.13 -6.27
C ALA A 8 14.24 -4.37 -6.92
N GLU A 9 13.59 -5.23 -6.14
CA GLU A 9 12.96 -6.48 -6.62
C GLU A 9 11.49 -6.28 -7.02
N ILE A 10 10.88 -5.16 -6.63
CA ILE A 10 9.47 -4.87 -6.92
C ILE A 10 9.33 -4.18 -8.27
N ASP A 11 8.39 -4.66 -9.10
CA ASP A 11 7.96 -3.98 -10.32
C ASP A 11 6.74 -3.09 -10.05
N ALA A 12 6.89 -1.80 -10.32
CA ALA A 12 5.82 -0.82 -10.18
C ALA A 12 4.56 -1.16 -11.00
N ARG A 13 4.71 -1.83 -12.15
CA ARG A 13 3.58 -2.29 -12.98
C ARG A 13 2.83 -3.45 -12.36
N GLU A 14 3.52 -4.30 -11.59
CA GLU A 14 2.83 -5.37 -10.88
C GLU A 14 2.01 -4.82 -9.71
N LEU A 15 2.47 -3.74 -9.07
CA LEU A 15 1.72 -3.05 -8.02
C LEU A 15 0.40 -2.45 -8.52
N THR A 16 0.32 -1.99 -9.78
CA THR A 16 -0.93 -1.43 -10.32
C THR A 16 -2.00 -2.51 -10.56
N TYR A 17 -1.62 -3.79 -10.69
CA TYR A 17 -2.60 -4.89 -10.70
C TYR A 17 -3.19 -5.16 -9.31
N GLU A 18 -2.40 -4.99 -8.25
CA GLU A 18 -2.87 -5.12 -6.86
C GLU A 18 -3.72 -3.94 -6.41
N ALA A 19 -3.37 -2.73 -6.87
CA ALA A 19 -4.11 -1.51 -6.60
C ALA A 19 -4.39 -0.72 -7.89
N PRO A 20 -5.49 -1.03 -8.59
CA PRO A 20 -5.89 -0.30 -9.81
C PRO A 20 -5.92 1.23 -9.68
N PRO A 21 -6.27 1.82 -8.51
CA PRO A 21 -6.20 3.28 -8.32
C PRO A 21 -4.82 3.90 -8.51
N LEU A 22 -3.72 3.13 -8.43
CA LEU A 22 -2.36 3.63 -8.72
C LEU A 22 -2.21 4.16 -10.14
N PHE A 23 -3.05 3.73 -11.07
CA PHE A 23 -3.08 4.29 -12.42
C PHE A 23 -3.36 5.80 -12.42
N ALA A 24 -4.13 6.30 -11.44
CA ALA A 24 -4.33 7.75 -11.29
C ALA A 24 -3.01 8.49 -11.00
N TRP A 25 -2.07 7.86 -10.29
CA TRP A 25 -0.75 8.43 -10.02
C TRP A 25 0.19 8.32 -11.23
N GLU A 26 0.10 7.25 -12.01
CA GLU A 26 0.82 7.13 -13.28
C GLU A 26 0.39 8.20 -14.28
N MET A 27 -0.90 8.49 -14.33
CA MET A 27 -1.48 9.51 -15.22
C MET A 27 -1.31 10.95 -14.70
N GLY A 28 -0.69 11.15 -13.53
CA GLY A 28 -0.52 12.47 -12.91
C GLY A 28 -1.81 13.10 -12.40
N ILE A 29 -2.89 12.32 -12.24
CA ILE A 29 -4.17 12.75 -11.67
C ILE A 29 -4.10 12.78 -10.13
N ALA A 30 -3.36 11.83 -9.57
CA ALA A 30 -2.92 11.84 -8.18
C ALA A 30 -1.41 12.09 -8.12
N SER A 31 -0.96 12.72 -7.04
CA SER A 31 0.42 13.11 -6.81
C SER A 31 1.01 12.49 -5.53
N THR A 32 0.14 12.03 -4.62
CA THR A 32 0.50 11.41 -3.34
C THR A 32 -0.19 10.06 -3.16
N ASP A 33 0.36 9.25 -2.26
CA ASP A 33 -0.23 8.00 -1.79
C ASP A 33 -1.60 8.22 -1.16
N GLU A 34 -1.76 9.32 -0.40
CA GLU A 34 -3.03 9.71 0.21
C GLU A 34 -4.12 9.95 -0.84
N GLU A 35 -3.81 10.66 -1.94
CA GLU A 35 -4.77 10.92 -3.01
C GLU A 35 -5.21 9.64 -3.73
N VAL A 36 -4.30 8.67 -3.86
CA VAL A 36 -4.63 7.34 -4.40
C VAL A 36 -5.48 6.54 -3.41
N ALA A 37 -5.07 6.49 -2.14
CA ALA A 37 -5.79 5.76 -1.10
C ALA A 37 -7.20 6.31 -0.88
N ASN A 38 -7.41 7.61 -1.11
CA ASN A 38 -8.72 8.26 -1.07
C ASN A 38 -9.73 7.68 -2.09
N LEU A 39 -9.26 7.00 -3.14
CA LEU A 39 -10.15 6.27 -4.06
C LEU A 39 -10.58 4.89 -3.50
N MET A 40 -9.89 4.39 -2.47
CA MET A 40 -9.98 3.02 -1.98
C MET A 40 -10.77 2.87 -0.67
N TYR A 41 -10.90 3.93 0.14
CA TYR A 41 -11.65 3.89 1.40
C TYR A 41 -12.96 4.69 1.34
N ARG A 42 -13.86 4.39 2.28
CA ARG A 42 -15.16 5.03 2.45
C ARG A 42 -15.03 6.52 2.78
N GLY A 43 -15.86 7.34 2.13
CA GLY A 43 -15.84 8.80 2.31
C GLY A 43 -14.75 9.52 1.51
N GLY A 44 -13.91 8.78 0.77
CA GLY A 44 -13.02 9.35 -0.22
C GLY A 44 -13.68 9.50 -1.60
N ARG A 45 -12.96 10.10 -2.54
CA ARG A 45 -13.39 10.43 -3.91
C ARG A 45 -13.92 9.19 -4.60
N PHE A 46 -15.06 9.33 -5.26
CA PHE A 46 -15.56 8.27 -6.11
C PHE A 46 -14.77 8.26 -7.42
N PRO A 47 -14.46 7.07 -7.98
CA PRO A 47 -13.89 7.00 -9.31
C PRO A 47 -14.85 7.66 -10.31
N PRO A 48 -14.33 8.35 -11.34
CA PRO A 48 -15.13 9.13 -12.29
C PRO A 48 -16.25 8.32 -12.95
N GLN A 49 -16.08 7.01 -13.02
CA GLN A 49 -17.01 6.02 -13.57
C GLN A 49 -18.35 5.92 -12.82
N MET A 50 -18.41 6.38 -11.55
CA MET A 50 -19.60 6.33 -10.69
C MET A 50 -20.56 7.51 -10.88
N SER A 51 -20.14 8.56 -11.58
CA SER A 51 -20.92 9.81 -11.78
C SER A 51 -22.16 9.65 -12.67
N THR A 52 -22.33 8.50 -13.33
CA THR A 52 -23.44 8.23 -14.28
C THR A 52 -24.68 7.62 -13.62
N ARG A 53 -24.63 7.24 -12.33
CA ARG A 53 -25.77 6.62 -11.63
C ARG A 53 -26.66 7.67 -10.95
N ARG A 54 -27.99 7.53 -11.13
CA ARG A 54 -29.02 8.41 -10.54
C ARG A 54 -29.07 8.39 -9.00
N THR A 55 -28.62 7.30 -8.39
CA THR A 55 -28.48 7.16 -6.94
C THR A 55 -27.08 6.63 -6.62
N PRO A 56 -26.36 7.21 -5.64
CA PRO A 56 -25.09 6.67 -5.20
C PRO A 56 -25.32 5.26 -4.65
N PRO A 57 -24.63 4.23 -5.18
CA PRO A 57 -24.67 2.91 -4.55
C PRO A 57 -24.08 2.98 -3.14
N GLU A 58 -24.45 2.02 -2.29
CA GLU A 58 -23.85 1.88 -0.96
C GLU A 58 -22.33 1.72 -1.09
N ASP A 59 -21.58 2.50 -0.30
CA ASP A 59 -20.13 2.49 -0.34
C ASP A 59 -19.58 1.28 0.43
N THR A 60 -19.30 0.21 -0.32
CA THR A 60 -18.76 -1.06 0.21
C THR A 60 -17.26 -1.01 0.46
N ARG A 61 -16.62 0.15 0.28
CA ARG A 61 -15.18 0.32 0.56
C ARG A 61 -14.90 0.23 2.06
N PRO A 62 -13.67 -0.18 2.45
CA PRO A 62 -13.24 -0.22 3.84
C PRO A 62 -13.25 1.17 4.48
N GLU A 63 -13.36 1.20 5.81
CA GLU A 63 -13.21 2.43 6.61
C GLU A 63 -11.81 3.04 6.45
N LYS A 64 -11.72 4.38 6.55
CA LYS A 64 -10.44 5.10 6.47
C LYS A 64 -9.41 4.63 7.50
N THR A 65 -9.86 4.17 8.67
CA THR A 65 -8.98 3.68 9.74
C THR A 65 -8.05 2.56 9.28
N TYR A 66 -8.50 1.70 8.34
CA TYR A 66 -7.63 0.66 7.77
C TYR A 66 -6.44 1.26 7.01
N TRP A 67 -6.67 2.34 6.25
CA TRP A 67 -5.60 3.04 5.56
C TRP A 67 -4.61 3.64 6.55
N ASP A 68 -5.09 4.34 7.58
CA ASP A 68 -4.24 4.98 8.59
C ASP A 68 -3.36 3.93 9.31
N HIS A 69 -3.93 2.78 9.65
CA HIS A 69 -3.20 1.67 10.26
C HIS A 69 -2.15 1.07 9.32
N VAL A 70 -2.50 0.81 8.06
CA VAL A 70 -1.55 0.28 7.06
C VAL A 70 -0.43 1.28 6.81
N LYS A 71 -0.73 2.57 6.63
CA LYS A 71 0.26 3.63 6.40
C LYS A 71 1.26 3.68 7.55
N ASN A 72 0.78 3.63 8.80
CA ASN A 72 1.65 3.61 9.97
C ASN A 72 2.50 2.34 10.06
N GLU A 73 1.92 1.15 9.90
CA GLU A 73 2.68 -0.10 9.94
C GLU A 73 3.70 -0.19 8.79
N MET A 74 3.34 0.26 7.59
CA MET A 74 4.25 0.32 6.45
C MET A 74 5.40 1.29 6.68
N ARG A 75 5.16 2.42 7.36
CA ARG A 75 6.23 3.33 7.77
C ARG A 75 7.20 2.62 8.70
N ILE A 76 6.70 1.96 9.75
CA ILE A 76 7.58 1.26 10.70
C ILE A 76 8.33 0.15 9.96
N PHE A 77 7.67 -0.62 9.09
CA PHE A 77 8.28 -1.68 8.31
C PHE A 77 9.40 -1.19 7.36
N LEU A 78 9.17 -0.09 6.63
CA LEU A 78 10.11 0.40 5.61
C LEU A 78 11.21 1.31 6.18
N CYS A 79 10.89 2.08 7.21
CA CYS A 79 11.72 3.17 7.73
C CYS A 79 12.44 2.83 9.04
N THR A 80 12.07 1.75 9.72
CA THR A 80 12.67 1.37 11.00
C THR A 80 13.12 -0.08 11.01
N ASP A 81 14.10 -0.41 11.86
CA ASP A 81 14.62 -1.78 12.04
C ASP A 81 13.96 -2.51 13.22
N GLU A 82 12.64 -2.35 13.33
CA GLU A 82 11.82 -2.94 14.37
C GLU A 82 11.89 -4.48 14.35
N LYS A 83 12.16 -5.07 15.52
CA LYS A 83 12.42 -6.52 15.63
C LYS A 83 11.22 -7.37 15.21
N LYS A 84 10.00 -6.85 15.33
CA LYS A 84 8.76 -7.57 14.96
C LYS A 84 8.72 -7.97 13.48
N TYR A 85 9.38 -7.23 12.59
CA TYR A 85 9.39 -7.53 11.16
C TYR A 85 10.54 -8.45 10.73
N LYS A 86 11.43 -8.88 11.64
CA LYS A 86 12.53 -9.79 11.26
C LYS A 86 12.03 -11.10 10.66
N ALA A 87 10.93 -11.63 11.19
CA ALA A 87 10.29 -12.84 10.66
C ALA A 87 9.73 -12.59 9.25
N LEU A 88 9.10 -11.43 9.02
CA LEU A 88 8.59 -11.00 7.72
C LEU A 88 9.73 -10.86 6.70
N TRP A 89 10.81 -10.18 7.06
CA TRP A 89 12.01 -10.05 6.21
C TRP A 89 12.62 -11.41 5.84
N LYS A 90 12.65 -12.35 6.78
CA LYS A 90 13.14 -13.72 6.51
C LYS A 90 12.20 -14.49 5.58
N GLN A 91 10.89 -14.32 5.71
CA GLN A 91 9.92 -14.94 4.79
C GLN A 91 10.09 -14.40 3.37
N ILE A 92 10.27 -13.09 3.23
CA ILE A 92 10.48 -12.45 1.93
C ILE A 92 11.78 -12.93 1.29
N ASP A 93 12.87 -13.00 2.06
CA ASP A 93 14.17 -13.45 1.59
C ASP A 93 14.18 -14.93 1.19
N ALA A 94 13.36 -15.76 1.86
CA ALA A 94 13.22 -17.18 1.56
C ALA A 94 12.38 -17.48 0.31
N MET A 95 11.70 -16.49 -0.29
CA MET A 95 10.93 -16.69 -1.51
C MET A 95 11.85 -16.95 -2.70
N GLN A 96 11.77 -18.15 -3.28
CA GLN A 96 12.55 -18.53 -4.47
C GLN A 96 12.24 -17.70 -5.71
N LYS A 97 10.99 -17.21 -5.82
CA LYS A 97 10.53 -16.34 -6.90
C LYS A 97 9.92 -15.10 -6.26
N LYS A 98 10.69 -14.03 -6.19
CA LYS A 98 10.31 -12.75 -5.59
C LYS A 98 9.40 -11.95 -6.53
N SER A 99 8.21 -12.48 -6.85
CA SER A 99 7.24 -11.67 -7.60
C SER A 99 6.67 -10.59 -6.69
N THR A 100 6.31 -9.45 -7.26
CA THR A 100 5.75 -8.32 -6.51
C THR A 100 4.47 -8.72 -5.80
N THR A 101 3.58 -9.44 -6.49
CA THR A 101 2.33 -9.97 -5.91
C THR A 101 2.58 -10.85 -4.70
N ALA A 102 3.60 -11.72 -4.74
CA ALA A 102 3.93 -12.58 -3.60
C ALA A 102 4.43 -11.74 -2.41
N ILE A 103 5.29 -10.75 -2.66
CA ILE A 103 5.78 -9.81 -1.64
C ILE A 103 4.62 -9.04 -1.00
N VAL A 104 3.77 -8.42 -1.82
CA VAL A 104 2.58 -7.68 -1.36
C VAL A 104 1.67 -8.59 -0.54
N GLY A 105 1.41 -9.80 -1.02
CA GLY A 105 0.56 -10.78 -0.34
C GLY A 105 1.10 -11.19 1.03
N VAL A 106 2.41 -11.45 1.14
CA VAL A 106 3.05 -11.82 2.42
C VAL A 106 3.01 -10.65 3.41
N ILE A 107 3.29 -9.42 2.96
CA ILE A 107 3.20 -8.22 3.81
C ILE A 107 1.75 -7.99 4.24
N ALA A 108 0.79 -8.07 3.33
CA ALA A 108 -0.63 -7.88 3.61
C ALA A 108 -1.18 -8.95 4.57
N ALA A 109 -0.73 -10.21 4.43
CA ALA A 109 -1.09 -11.28 5.36
C ALA A 109 -0.53 -11.03 6.76
N PHE A 110 0.73 -10.59 6.86
CA PHE A 110 1.35 -10.25 8.13
C PHE A 110 0.62 -9.09 8.82
N LEU A 111 0.33 -8.01 8.10
CA LEU A 111 -0.42 -6.87 8.61
C LEU A 111 -1.87 -7.25 8.95
N GLY A 112 -2.52 -8.06 8.11
CA GLY A 112 -3.88 -8.55 8.35
C GLY A 112 -3.99 -9.37 9.63
N SER A 113 -2.99 -10.21 9.91
CA SER A 113 -2.92 -10.95 11.17
C SER A 113 -2.71 -10.05 12.40
N SER A 114 -2.06 -8.89 12.21
CA SER A 114 -1.82 -7.93 13.30
C SER A 114 -3.00 -6.99 13.54
N LEU A 115 -3.74 -6.64 12.48
CA LEU A 115 -4.86 -5.69 12.49
C LEU A 115 -6.24 -6.36 12.57
N GLY A 116 -6.31 -7.69 12.48
CA GLY A 116 -7.58 -8.43 12.44
C GLY A 116 -8.40 -8.17 11.17
N ALA A 117 -7.73 -7.87 10.05
CA ALA A 117 -8.37 -7.49 8.79
C ALA A 117 -8.10 -8.51 7.67
N PRO A 118 -9.01 -8.66 6.69
CA PRO A 118 -8.76 -9.50 5.53
C PRO A 118 -7.54 -8.99 4.75
N ALA A 119 -6.55 -9.86 4.54
CA ALA A 119 -5.33 -9.53 3.78
C ALA A 119 -5.64 -9.00 2.37
N THR A 120 -6.75 -9.43 1.76
CA THR A 120 -7.20 -8.98 0.44
C THR A 120 -7.54 -7.49 0.39
N ILE A 121 -8.07 -6.92 1.47
CA ILE A 121 -8.36 -5.48 1.56
C ILE A 121 -7.05 -4.71 1.74
N LEU A 122 -6.14 -5.23 2.55
CA LEU A 122 -4.88 -4.57 2.86
C LEU A 122 -3.87 -4.62 1.71
N ALA A 123 -3.92 -5.66 0.86
CA ALA A 123 -3.00 -5.83 -0.26
C ALA A 123 -2.94 -4.59 -1.17
N GLY A 124 -4.09 -4.02 -1.50
CA GLY A 124 -4.14 -2.79 -2.28
C GLY A 124 -3.49 -1.60 -1.57
N PHE A 125 -3.76 -1.40 -0.28
CA PHE A 125 -3.12 -0.31 0.49
C PHE A 125 -1.61 -0.51 0.64
N VAL A 126 -1.16 -1.75 0.86
CA VAL A 126 0.26 -2.09 0.89
C VAL A 126 0.92 -1.78 -0.44
N ALA A 127 0.27 -2.11 -1.56
CA ALA A 127 0.77 -1.81 -2.89
C ALA A 127 0.91 -0.29 -3.11
N VAL A 128 -0.04 0.51 -2.62
CA VAL A 128 0.05 1.98 -2.67
C VAL A 128 1.28 2.49 -1.90
N CYS A 129 1.52 2.00 -0.69
CA CYS A 129 2.69 2.38 0.11
C CYS A 129 4.02 1.98 -0.55
N LEU A 130 4.09 0.77 -1.11
CA LEU A 130 5.29 0.29 -1.82
C LEU A 130 5.54 1.11 -3.10
N TYR A 131 4.47 1.43 -3.84
CA TYR A 131 4.57 2.27 -5.04
C TYR A 131 5.06 3.68 -4.68
N ALA A 132 4.55 4.25 -3.60
CA ALA A 132 5.00 5.53 -3.08
C ALA A 132 6.50 5.49 -2.74
N ALA A 133 6.93 4.49 -1.96
CA ALA A 133 8.33 4.31 -1.59
C ALA A 133 9.25 4.10 -2.80
N LEU A 134 8.78 3.45 -3.87
CA LEU A 134 9.51 3.33 -5.13
C LEU A 134 9.63 4.66 -5.87
N LYS A 135 8.54 5.42 -5.95
CA LYS A 135 8.46 6.64 -6.78
C LYS A 135 9.16 7.82 -6.13
N VAL A 136 9.00 8.02 -4.82
CA VAL A 136 9.67 9.12 -4.09
C VAL A 136 11.02 8.71 -3.51
N GLY A 137 11.27 7.40 -3.35
CA GLY A 137 12.45 6.85 -2.70
C GLY A 137 12.26 6.66 -1.18
N LYS A 138 12.99 5.70 -0.61
CA LYS A 138 12.91 5.35 0.84
C LYS A 138 13.06 6.58 1.74
N GLU A 139 14.13 7.36 1.56
CA GLU A 139 14.45 8.49 2.45
C GLU A 139 13.37 9.57 2.41
N ALA A 140 12.82 9.85 1.23
CA ALA A 140 11.72 10.81 1.09
C ALA A 140 10.43 10.27 1.71
N TYR A 141 10.09 9.00 1.49
CA TYR A 141 8.90 8.37 2.09
C TYR A 141 8.97 8.38 3.63
N CYS A 142 10.15 8.12 4.18
CA CYS A 142 10.38 8.16 5.62
C CYS A 142 10.35 9.58 6.19
N GLY A 143 10.78 10.59 5.42
CA GLY A 143 10.67 12.00 5.82
C GLY A 143 9.25 12.55 5.72
N TYR A 144 8.52 12.27 4.65
CA TYR A 144 7.14 12.75 4.46
C TYR A 144 6.19 12.26 5.55
N SER A 145 6.30 10.98 5.91
CA SER A 145 5.46 10.37 6.95
C SER A 145 5.80 10.79 8.40
N SER A 146 6.79 11.67 8.60
CA SER A 146 7.04 12.33 9.89
C SER A 146 6.37 13.70 10.04
N ASN A 147 5.95 14.34 8.94
CA ASN A 147 5.39 15.69 8.93
C ASN A 147 3.85 15.74 8.93
N GLU A 148 3.16 14.59 8.80
CA GLU A 148 1.69 14.48 8.79
C GLU A 148 1.11 13.90 10.09
N ALA A 149 1.91 13.81 11.16
CA ALA A 149 1.50 13.35 12.49
C ALA A 149 1.03 14.50 13.39
#